data_AF-A0A0K3BGN1-F1
#
_entry.id   AF-A0A0K3BGN1-F1
#
_cell.length_a   1.000
_cell.length_b   1.000
_cell.length_c   1.000
_cell.angle_alpha   90.00
_cell.angle_beta   90.00
_cell.angle_gamma   90.00
#
_symmetry.space_group_name_H-M   'P 1'
#
loop_
_entity.id
_entity.type
_entity.pdbx_description
1 polymer ?
#
loop_
_entity_poly.entity_id
_entity_poly.type
_entity_poly.pdbx_seq_one_letter_code
_entity_poly.pdbx_strand_id
1 'polypeptide(L)'
;MTNNGFKVDLDEAEKAATGSLPSAVQRLLGPIGTLRTHEGFNGPGSFDAVDRFTSSYAGWSDAQARRLQRGSEVMEANAVALREIIAVYRRVDGRI
;
A
#
# COMPACT_ATOMS: atom_id res chain seq x y z
N MET A 1 28.22 21.62 -19.21
CA MET A 1 27.68 20.83 -18.08
C MET A 1 26.33 20.29 -18.51
N THR A 2 26.19 18.97 -18.62
CA THR A 2 24.96 18.33 -19.11
C THR A 2 23.83 18.59 -18.12
N ASN A 3 22.77 19.22 -18.62
CA ASN A 3 21.58 19.64 -17.87
C ASN A 3 20.66 18.42 -17.55
N ASN A 4 21.25 17.33 -17.05
CA ASN A 4 20.54 16.12 -16.62
C ASN A 4 20.11 16.25 -15.15
N GLY A 5 19.57 17.41 -14.77
CA GLY A 5 19.04 17.65 -13.44
C GLY A 5 17.68 16.97 -13.28
N PHE A 6 17.47 16.31 -12.14
CA PHE A 6 16.16 15.79 -11.74
C PHE A 6 15.25 16.97 -11.38
N LYS A 7 14.14 17.13 -12.12
CA LYS A 7 13.11 18.13 -11.84
C LYS A 7 11.96 17.48 -11.07
N VAL A 8 11.60 18.07 -9.94
CA VAL A 8 10.49 17.65 -9.11
C VAL A 8 9.56 18.82 -8.90
N ASP A 9 8.26 18.57 -9.06
CA ASP A 9 7.22 19.45 -8.56
C ASP A 9 7.05 19.21 -7.06
N LEU A 10 7.49 20.17 -6.24
CA LEU A 10 7.47 20.04 -4.79
C LEU A 10 6.06 20.06 -4.21
N ASP A 11 5.12 20.77 -4.84
CA ASP A 11 3.75 20.86 -4.37
C ASP A 11 3.02 19.54 -4.64
N GLU A 12 3.26 18.94 -5.81
CA GLU A 12 2.70 17.62 -6.13
C GLU A 12 3.34 16.51 -5.28
N ALA A 13 4.64 16.59 -5.04
CA ALA A 13 5.33 15.68 -4.12
C ALA A 13 4.76 15.78 -2.70
N GLU A 14 4.46 16.98 -2.22
CA GLU A 14 3.89 17.19 -0.88
C GLU A 14 2.47 16.65 -0.77
N LYS A 15 1.62 16.87 -1.78
CA LYS A 15 0.28 16.25 -1.84
C LYS A 15 0.36 14.74 -1.81
N ALA A 16 1.28 14.15 -2.57
CA ALA A 16 1.47 12.71 -2.59
C ALA A 16 1.91 12.18 -1.22
N ALA A 17 2.90 12.85 -0.59
CA ALA A 17 3.50 12.43 0.66
C ALA A 17 2.60 12.61 1.89
N THR A 18 1.73 13.62 1.89
CA THR A 18 0.88 13.96 3.05
C THR A 18 -0.56 13.50 2.89
N GLY A 19 -1.05 13.34 1.66
CA GLY A 19 -2.44 12.98 1.37
C GLY A 19 -2.58 11.65 0.64
N SER A 20 -2.16 11.60 -0.63
CA SER A 20 -2.52 10.51 -1.53
C SER A 20 -1.95 9.15 -1.09
N LEU A 21 -0.67 9.08 -0.72
CA LEU A 21 -0.04 7.83 -0.30
C LEU A 21 -0.59 7.34 1.05
N PRO A 22 -0.66 8.16 2.12
CA PRO A 22 -1.30 7.73 3.37
C PRO A 22 -2.75 7.26 3.20
N SER A 23 -3.54 7.95 2.36
CA SER A 23 -4.92 7.56 2.06
C SER A 23 -5.01 6.22 1.33
N ALA A 24 -4.11 5.97 0.36
CA ALA A 24 -4.03 4.69 -0.32
C ALA A 24 -3.66 3.55 0.64
N VAL A 25 -2.71 3.77 1.55
CA VAL A 25 -2.31 2.81 2.58
C VAL A 25 -3.51 2.40 3.44
N GLN A 26 -4.29 3.36 3.96
CA GLN A 26 -5.47 3.06 4.78
C GLN A 26 -6.48 2.17 4.03
N ARG A 27 -6.70 2.44 2.74
CA ARG A 27 -7.61 1.63 1.90
C ARG A 27 -7.09 0.22 1.66
N LEU A 28 -5.78 0.05 1.51
CA LEU A 28 -5.15 -1.26 1.31
C LEU A 28 -5.12 -2.11 2.59
N LEU A 29 -5.07 -1.48 3.76
CA LEU A 29 -5.10 -2.18 5.04
C LEU A 29 -6.48 -2.75 5.37
N GLY A 30 -7.57 -2.10 4.93
CA GLY A 30 -8.95 -2.49 5.24
C GLY A 30 -9.28 -3.96 4.94
N PRO A 31 -9.01 -4.48 3.72
CA PRO A 31 -9.33 -5.86 3.36
C PRO A 31 -8.47 -6.94 4.04
N ILE A 32 -7.33 -6.58 4.65
CA ILE A 32 -6.36 -7.57 5.17
C ILE A 32 -6.97 -8.42 6.27
N GLY A 33 -7.77 -7.82 7.15
CA GLY A 33 -8.44 -8.54 8.24
C GLY A 33 -9.35 -9.65 7.70
N THR A 34 -10.28 -9.28 6.80
CA THR A 34 -11.21 -10.23 6.16
C THR A 34 -10.50 -11.33 5.38
N LEU A 35 -9.42 -10.98 4.67
CA LEU A 35 -8.63 -11.97 3.91
C LEU A 35 -7.94 -12.99 4.83
N ARG A 36 -7.53 -12.59 6.04
CA ARG A 36 -6.91 -13.46 7.05
C ARG A 36 -7.91 -14.25 7.88
N THR A 37 -9.16 -13.79 8.01
CA THR A 37 -10.22 -14.56 8.69
C THR A 37 -10.81 -15.65 7.79
N HIS A 38 -10.48 -15.65 6.50
CA HIS A 38 -10.96 -16.63 5.51
C HIS A 38 -12.49 -16.76 5.50
N GLU A 39 -13.20 -15.67 5.79
CA GLU A 39 -14.66 -15.65 5.83
C GLU A 39 -15.25 -16.04 4.46
N GLY A 40 -15.99 -17.15 4.38
CA GLY A 40 -16.59 -17.54 3.10
C GLY A 40 -17.33 -18.88 2.99
N PHE A 41 -17.14 -19.86 3.89
CA PHE A 41 -17.67 -21.21 3.65
C PHE A 41 -18.67 -21.77 4.67
N ASN A 42 -19.08 -21.00 5.67
CA ASN A 42 -20.06 -21.46 6.65
C ASN A 42 -21.50 -21.23 6.15
N GLY A 43 -21.88 -21.89 5.04
CA GLY A 43 -23.26 -21.97 4.56
C GLY A 43 -24.01 -23.17 5.14
N PRO A 44 -25.35 -23.24 5.01
CA PRO A 44 -26.11 -24.42 5.43
C PRO A 44 -25.84 -25.60 4.48
N GLY A 45 -24.79 -26.37 4.76
CA GLY A 45 -24.45 -27.61 4.05
C GLY A 45 -22.94 -27.85 3.96
N SER A 46 -22.54 -29.12 3.85
CA SER A 46 -21.20 -29.53 3.43
C SER A 46 -21.30 -30.07 2.02
N PHE A 47 -20.45 -29.54 1.14
CA PHE A 47 -20.33 -29.99 -0.25
C PHE A 47 -18.85 -30.30 -0.50
N ASP A 48 -18.53 -31.51 -0.95
CA ASP A 48 -17.15 -31.93 -1.25
C ASP A 48 -16.36 -30.92 -2.10
N ALA A 49 -17.03 -30.26 -3.05
CA ALA A 49 -16.42 -29.24 -3.90
C ALA A 49 -16.00 -28.00 -3.10
N VAL A 50 -16.81 -27.59 -2.12
CA VAL A 50 -16.54 -26.47 -1.22
C VAL A 50 -15.39 -26.84 -0.28
N ASP A 51 -15.43 -28.04 0.32
CA ASP A 51 -14.40 -28.49 1.27
C ASP A 51 -13.01 -28.62 0.61
N ARG A 52 -12.95 -29.09 -0.64
CA ARG A 52 -11.70 -29.10 -1.42
C ARG A 52 -11.18 -27.69 -1.71
N PHE A 53 -12.08 -26.76 -1.99
CA PHE A 53 -11.72 -25.39 -2.32
C PHE A 53 -11.28 -24.57 -1.09
N THR A 54 -11.79 -24.88 0.10
CA THR A 54 -11.45 -24.19 1.36
C THR A 54 -9.94 -24.07 1.59
N SER A 55 -9.18 -25.15 1.36
CA SER A 55 -7.72 -25.14 1.50
C SER A 55 -7.02 -24.19 0.52
N SER A 56 -7.48 -24.17 -0.73
CA SER A 56 -6.93 -23.32 -1.79
C SER A 56 -7.34 -21.86 -1.60
N TYR A 57 -8.55 -21.62 -1.10
CA TYR A 57 -9.06 -20.29 -0.78
C TYR A 57 -8.27 -19.64 0.35
N ALA A 58 -7.99 -20.38 1.43
CA ALA A 58 -7.19 -19.87 2.54
C ALA A 58 -5.79 -19.47 2.07
N GLY A 59 -5.13 -20.33 1.30
CA GLY A 59 -3.81 -20.02 0.73
C GLY A 59 -3.83 -18.81 -0.22
N TRP A 60 -4.88 -18.68 -1.04
CA TRP A 60 -5.06 -17.54 -1.93
C TRP A 60 -5.30 -16.24 -1.15
N SER A 61 -6.19 -16.23 -0.17
CA SER A 61 -6.54 -15.01 0.58
C SER A 61 -5.36 -14.54 1.43
N ASP A 62 -4.61 -15.46 2.03
CA ASP A 62 -3.34 -15.15 2.70
C ASP A 62 -2.30 -14.53 1.77
N ALA A 63 -2.19 -15.05 0.54
CA ALA A 63 -1.28 -14.50 -0.45
C ALA A 63 -1.70 -13.07 -0.84
N GLN A 64 -3.00 -12.79 -0.99
CA GLN A 64 -3.48 -11.43 -1.23
C GLN A 64 -3.23 -10.52 -0.02
N ALA A 65 -3.52 -10.97 1.19
CA ALA A 65 -3.27 -10.22 2.41
C ALA A 65 -1.79 -9.81 2.54
N ARG A 66 -0.86 -10.73 2.25
CA ARG A 66 0.59 -10.43 2.23
C ARG A 66 0.97 -9.41 1.17
N ARG A 67 0.37 -9.48 -0.03
CA ARG A 67 0.64 -8.51 -1.12
C ARG A 67 0.13 -7.12 -0.75
N LEU A 68 -1.08 -7.01 -0.20
CA LEU A 68 -1.64 -5.75 0.27
C LEU A 68 -0.79 -5.15 1.40
N GLN A 69 -0.41 -5.96 2.38
CA GLN A 69 0.49 -5.55 3.46
C GLN A 69 1.81 -4.99 2.90
N ARG A 70 2.44 -5.72 1.97
CA ARG A 70 3.70 -5.28 1.37
C ARG A 70 3.54 -4.00 0.55
N GLY A 71 2.44 -3.87 -0.18
CA GLY A 71 2.10 -2.65 -0.92
C GLY A 71 1.99 -1.44 0.00
N SER A 72 1.28 -1.59 1.12
CA SER A 72 1.15 -0.55 2.15
C SER A 72 2.49 -0.12 2.71
N GLU A 73 3.36 -1.07 3.09
CA GLU A 73 4.70 -0.76 3.62
C GLU A 73 5.55 0.05 2.63
N VAL A 74 5.53 -0.33 1.35
CA VAL A 74 6.29 0.38 0.31
C VAL A 74 5.72 1.79 0.10
N MET A 75 4.39 1.95 0.13
CA MET A 75 3.76 3.26 -0.01
C MET A 75 4.06 4.18 1.17
N GLU A 76 4.08 3.67 2.40
CA GLU A 76 4.50 4.43 3.58
C GLU A 76 5.97 4.86 3.49
N ALA A 77 6.86 3.93 3.13
CA ALA A 77 8.27 4.23 2.94
C ALA A 77 8.49 5.32 1.88
N ASN A 78 7.74 5.26 0.76
CA ASN A 78 7.79 6.28 -0.27
C ASN A 78 7.25 7.64 0.22
N ALA A 79 6.20 7.66 1.04
CA ALA A 79 5.68 8.89 1.62
C ALA A 79 6.73 9.56 2.54
N VAL A 80 7.44 8.77 3.35
CA VAL A 80 8.55 9.26 4.19
C VAL A 80 9.69 9.78 3.34
N ALA A 81 10.15 9.01 2.34
CA ALA A 81 11.23 9.42 1.45
C ALA A 81 10.89 10.72 0.69
N LEU A 82 9.65 10.89 0.23
CA LEU A 82 9.21 12.13 -0.41
C LEU A 82 9.30 13.33 0.53
N ARG A 83 8.92 13.18 1.81
CA ARG A 83 9.05 14.27 2.80
C ARG A 83 10.51 14.67 2.99
N GLU A 84 11.42 13.70 3.05
CA GLU A 84 12.86 13.96 3.16
C GLU A 84 13.39 14.69 1.91
N ILE A 85 13.01 14.24 0.72
CA ILE A 85 13.38 14.90 -0.55
C ILE A 85 12.88 16.35 -0.56
N ILE A 86 11.60 16.58 -0.23
CA ILE A 86 11.01 17.93 -0.19
C ILE A 86 11.78 18.82 0.79
N ALA A 87 12.12 18.30 1.98
CA ALA A 87 12.89 19.06 2.98
C ALA A 87 14.27 19.48 2.45
N VAL A 88 14.95 18.60 1.70
CA VAL A 88 16.24 18.91 1.07
C VAL A 88 16.08 20.02 0.03
N TYR A 89 15.09 19.91 -0.86
CA TYR A 89 14.85 20.92 -1.89
C TYR A 89 14.48 22.29 -1.29
N ARG A 90 13.57 22.34 -0.31
CA ARG A 90 13.21 23.59 0.39
C ARG A 90 14.39 24.26 1.07
N ARG A 91 15.30 23.47 1.66
CA ARG A 91 16.52 24.00 2.28
C ARG A 91 17.47 24.60 1.25
N VAL A 92 17.66 23.93 0.11
CA VAL A 92 18.50 24.44 -1.00
C VAL A 92 17.92 25.74 -1.56
N ASP A 93 16.58 25.84 -1.64
CA ASP A 93 15.88 27.03 -2.13
C ASP A 93 15.76 28.17 -1.10
N GLY A 94 16.29 28.00 0.12
CA GLY A 94 16.24 29.01 1.18
C GLY A 94 14.86 29.21 1.82
N ARG A 95 13.94 28.24 1.67
CA ARG A 95 12.55 28.29 2.15
C ARG A 95 12.37 27.49 3.45
N ILE A 96 13.16 27.82 4.48
CA ILE A 96 13.06 27.22 5.82
C ILE A 96 11.92 27.85 6.61
#